data_AF-A0A7W1QS53-F1
#
_entry.id   AF-A0A7W1QS53-F1
#
_cell.length_a   1.000
_cell.length_b   1.000
_cell.length_c   1.000
_cell.angle_alpha   90.00
_cell.angle_beta   90.00
_cell.angle_gamma   90.00
#
_symmetry.space_group_name_H-M   'P 1'
#
loop_
_entity.id
_entity.type
_entity.pdbx_description
1 polymer ?
#
loop_
_entity_poly.entity_id
_entity_poly.type
_entity_poly.pdbx_seq_one_letter_code
_entity_poly.pdbx_strand_id
1 'polypeptide(L)' 'MTTKKPRKDRADMTVESFEKKHGMPPGTVRNPDGRDTRGDKKLETIRKQSAKKAAKKGSKK' A
#
# COMPACT_ATOMS: atom_id res chain seq x y z
N MET A 1 20.79 19.07 10.82
CA MET A 1 19.41 18.56 10.72
C MET A 1 19.46 17.07 10.39
N THR A 2 19.34 16.18 11.36
CA THR A 2 19.37 14.73 11.08
C THR A 2 18.07 14.34 10.38
N THR A 3 18.14 13.86 9.14
CA THR A 3 16.97 13.41 8.37
C THR A 3 16.51 12.07 8.91
N LYS A 4 15.79 12.08 10.04
CA LYS A 4 15.18 10.89 10.61
C LYS A 4 14.10 10.40 9.64
N LYS A 5 14.38 9.30 8.94
CA LYS A 5 13.42 8.68 8.02
C LYS A 5 12.09 8.42 8.74
N PRO A 6 10.94 8.79 8.14
CA PRO A 6 9.65 8.51 8.73
C PRO A 6 9.46 7.00 8.92
N ARG A 7 8.91 6.61 10.07
CA ARG A 7 8.59 5.21 10.36
C ARG A 7 7.47 4.76 9.42
N LYS A 8 7.57 3.53 8.91
CA LYS A 8 6.51 2.92 8.11
C LYS A 8 5.31 2.59 9.00
N ASP A 9 4.12 2.63 8.41
CA ASP A 9 2.95 2.04 9.06
C ASP A 9 3.10 0.54 9.24
N ARG A 10 2.52 0.06 10.33
CA ARG A 10 2.44 -1.34 10.72
C ARG A 10 1.94 -2.21 9.57
N ALA A 11 2.57 -3.35 9.38
CA ALA A 11 2.29 -4.23 8.24
C ALA A 11 0.90 -4.88 8.34
N ASP A 12 0.45 -5.16 9.56
CA ASP A 12 -0.83 -5.78 9.91
C ASP A 12 -2.03 -4.82 9.93
N MET A 13 -1.80 -3.52 9.71
CA MET A 13 -2.85 -2.52 9.62
C MET A 13 -3.71 -2.71 8.36
N THR A 14 -5.02 -2.48 8.49
CA THR A 14 -5.97 -2.54 7.36
C THR A 14 -5.92 -1.28 6.50
N VAL A 15 -6.34 -1.37 5.24
CA VAL A 15 -6.41 -0.24 4.30
C VAL A 15 -7.36 0.84 4.81
N GLU A 16 -8.54 0.45 5.29
CA GLU A 16 -9.53 1.39 5.80
C GLU A 16 -8.99 2.20 6.98
N SER A 17 -8.30 1.53 7.92
CA SER A 17 -7.69 2.22 9.06
C SER A 17 -6.56 3.14 8.61
N PHE A 18 -5.79 2.73 7.59
CA PHE A 18 -4.69 3.53 7.04
C PHE A 18 -5.23 4.80 6.40
N GLU A 19 -6.26 4.70 5.58
CA GLU A 19 -6.92 5.85 4.94
C GLU A 19 -7.47 6.81 6.00
N LYS A 20 -8.18 6.29 7.01
CA LYS A 20 -8.69 7.09 8.14
C LYS A 20 -7.58 7.78 8.95
N LYS A 21 -6.51 7.05 9.30
CA LYS A 21 -5.39 7.56 10.09
C LYS A 21 -4.65 8.69 9.38
N HIS A 22 -4.56 8.63 8.06
CA HIS A 22 -3.84 9.61 7.25
C HIS A 22 -4.77 10.68 6.64
N GLY A 23 -6.06 10.68 6.97
CA GLY A 23 -7.03 11.65 6.44
C GLY A 23 -7.25 11.54 4.93
N MET A 24 -7.01 10.36 4.36
CA MET A 24 -7.20 10.11 2.93
C MET A 24 -8.66 9.72 2.66
N PRO A 25 -9.22 10.08 1.50
CA PRO A 25 -10.54 9.60 1.11
C PRO A 25 -10.54 8.07 0.98
N PRO A 26 -11.67 7.41 1.29
CA PRO A 26 -11.78 5.97 1.13
C PRO A 26 -11.56 5.56 -0.32
N GLY A 27 -10.84 4.46 -0.55
CA GLY A 27 -10.52 3.99 -1.92
C GLY A 27 -9.32 4.70 -2.56
N THR A 28 -8.51 5.40 -1.76
CA THR A 28 -7.22 5.96 -2.20
C THR A 28 -6.23 4.85 -2.51
N VAL A 29 -6.20 3.79 -1.70
CA VAL A 29 -5.34 2.64 -1.96
C VAL A 29 -5.96 1.76 -3.04
N ARG A 30 -5.33 1.74 -4.22
CA ARG A 30 -5.80 1.01 -5.41
C ARG A 30 -4.99 -0.26 -5.64
N ASN A 31 -5.66 -1.32 -6.10
CA ASN A 31 -4.98 -2.51 -6.58
C ASN A 31 -4.26 -2.21 -7.92
N PRO A 32 -3.31 -3.07 -8.36
CA PRO A 32 -2.57 -2.86 -9.61
C PRO A 32 -3.42 -2.82 -10.88
N ASP A 33 -4.66 -3.32 -10.83
CA ASP A 33 -5.67 -3.28 -11.88
C ASP A 33 -6.54 -2.01 -11.84
N GLY A 34 -6.27 -1.08 -10.92
CA GLY A 34 -6.95 0.22 -10.82
C GLY A 34 -8.27 0.20 -10.05
N ARG A 35 -8.74 -0.99 -9.64
CA ARG A 35 -9.91 -1.14 -8.78
C ARG A 35 -9.58 -0.84 -7.32
N ASP A 36 -10.60 -0.47 -6.57
CA ASP A 36 -10.45 -0.19 -5.14
C ASP A 36 -9.94 -1.40 -4.38
N THR A 37 -9.05 -1.13 -3.42
CA THR A 37 -8.61 -2.17 -2.51
C THR A 37 -9.66 -2.37 -1.43
N ARG A 38 -10.01 -3.63 -1.18
CA ARG A 38 -10.93 -3.98 -0.10
C ARG A 38 -10.40 -3.45 1.25
N GLY A 39 -11.27 -2.77 2.01
CA GLY A 39 -10.89 -2.04 3.23
C GLY A 39 -10.26 -2.90 4.33
N ASP A 40 -10.71 -4.15 4.49
CA ASP A 40 -10.20 -5.14 5.46
C ASP A 40 -8.86 -5.78 5.07
N LYS A 41 -8.34 -5.48 3.87
CA LYS A 41 -7.05 -6.03 3.41
C LYS A 41 -5.89 -5.42 4.21
N LYS A 42 -4.90 -6.24 4.54
CA LYS A 42 -3.66 -5.80 5.22
C LYS A 42 -2.71 -5.07 4.28
N LEU A 43 -2.03 -4.03 4.79
CA LEU A 43 -0.99 -3.30 4.05
C LEU A 43 0.16 -4.22 3.59
N GLU A 44 0.52 -5.22 4.39
CA GLU A 44 1.55 -6.20 4.02
C GLU A 44 1.24 -6.93 2.71
N THR A 45 -0.01 -7.38 2.54
CA THR A 45 -0.44 -8.09 1.35
C THR A 45 -0.31 -7.22 0.11
N ILE A 46 -0.67 -5.94 0.24
CA ILE A 46 -0.55 -4.95 -0.84
C ILE A 46 0.92 -4.71 -1.18
N ARG A 47 1.77 -4.50 -0.17
CA ARG A 47 3.22 -4.34 -0.36
C ARG A 47 3.83 -5.53 -1.09
N LYS A 48 3.48 -6.77 -0.72
CA LYS A 48 3.93 -7.99 -1.39
C LYS A 48 3.42 -8.09 -2.83
N GLN A 49 2.15 -7.76 -3.08
CA GLN A 49 1.56 -7.78 -4.42
C GLN A 49 2.21 -6.76 -5.35
N SER A 50 2.42 -5.53 -4.86
CA SER A 50 3.11 -4.47 -5.61
C SER A 50 4.55 -4.85 -5.92
N ALA A 51 5.29 -5.42 -4.97
CA ALA A 51 6.66 -5.90 -5.19
C ALA A 51 6.71 -7.02 -6.25
N LYS A 52 5.82 -8.02 -6.17
CA LYS A 52 5.74 -9.11 -7.17
C LYS A 52 5.39 -8.60 -8.57
N LYS A 53 4.50 -7.61 -8.68
CA LYS A 53 4.13 -7.00 -9.97
C LYS A 53 5.25 -6.13 -10.54
N ALA A 54 5.98 -5.38 -9.70
CA ALA A 54 7.15 -4.61 -10.13
C ALA A 54 8.23 -5.54 -10.72
N ALA A 55 8.50 -6.68 -10.06
CA ALA A 55 9.43 -7.69 -10.58
C ALA A 55 8.99 -8.27 -11.94
N LYS A 56 7.68 -8.53 -12.14
CA LYS A 56 7.15 -9.01 -13.44
C LYS A 56 7.12 -7.96 -14.55
N LYS A 57 7.07 -6.65 -14.22
CA LYS A 57 7.11 -5.58 -15.23
C LYS A 57 8.54 -5.25 -15.69
N GLY A 58 9.55 -5.49 -14.86
CA GLY A 58 10.95 -5.29 -15.22
C GLY A 58 11.55 -6.33 -16.19
N SER A 59 10.86 -7.46 -16.42
CA SER A 59 11.28 -8.51 -17.36
C SER A 59 10.72 -8.33 -18.78
N LYS A 60 9.95 -7.26 -19.03
CA LYS A 60 9.63 -6.77 -20.38
C LYS A 60 10.55 -5.60 -20.68
N LYS A 61 11.81 -5.89 -20.99
CA LYS A 61 12.73 -4.98 -21.66
C LYS A 61 13.40 -5.75 -22.77
#